data_AF-A0A3D4U3L7-F1
#
_entry.id   AF-A0A3D4U3L7-F1
#
_cell.length_a   1.000
_cell.length_b   1.000
_cell.length_c   1.000
_cell.angle_alpha   90.00
_cell.angle_beta   90.00
_cell.angle_gamma   90.00
#
_symmetry.space_group_name_H-M   'P 1'
#
loop_
_entity.id
_entity.type
_entity.pdbx_description
1 polymer ?
#
loop_
_entity_poly.entity_id
_entity_poly.type
_entity_poly.pdbx_seq_one_letter_code
_entity_poly.pdbx_strand_id
1 'polypeptide(L)' 'LEEKGEGLHHVKEVLSDAEIPAALQEFADKGIRVLQTGWIDNDVHYYLDTEPTLGFVYEIGNGGKIGAPDRRYPEKK' A
#
# COMPACT_ATOMS: atom_id res chain seq x y z
N LEU A 1 2.68 -17.76 -4.08
CA LEU A 1 3.84 -18.52 -4.62
C LEU A 1 3.42 -19.48 -5.72
N GLU A 2 2.43 -20.35 -5.53
CA GLU A 2 2.07 -21.36 -6.54
C GLU A 2 1.64 -20.79 -7.90
N GLU A 3 0.84 -19.71 -7.92
CA GLU A 3 0.34 -19.13 -9.19
C GLU A 3 1.28 -18.08 -9.81
N LYS A 4 1.93 -17.27 -8.98
CA LYS A 4 2.69 -16.07 -9.41
C LYS A 4 4.20 -16.17 -9.20
N GLY A 5 4.68 -17.22 -8.51
CA GLY A 5 6.07 -17.34 -8.11
C GLY A 5 6.49 -16.30 -7.06
N GLU A 6 7.80 -16.15 -6.89
CA GLU A 6 8.42 -15.02 -6.19
C GLU A 6 8.50 -13.81 -7.13
N GLY A 7 8.35 -12.60 -6.61
CA GLY A 7 8.41 -11.40 -7.44
C GLY A 7 8.06 -10.10 -6.70
N LEU A 8 8.01 -9.01 -7.47
CA LEU A 8 7.57 -7.71 -6.98
C LEU A 8 6.09 -7.80 -6.58
N HIS A 9 5.78 -7.50 -5.32
CA HIS A 9 4.41 -7.58 -4.79
C HIS A 9 3.63 -6.27 -4.99
N HIS A 10 4.21 -5.14 -4.58
CA HIS A 10 3.66 -3.81 -4.81
C HIS A 10 4.77 -2.75 -4.73
N VAL A 11 4.45 -1.52 -5.14
CA VAL A 11 5.26 -0.31 -4.87
C VAL A 11 4.38 0.67 -4.10
N LYS A 12 4.92 1.26 -3.02
CA LYS A 12 4.26 2.31 -2.25
C LYS A 12 4.78 3.69 -2.65
N GLU A 13 3.85 4.58 -3.03
CA GLU A 13 4.09 6.01 -3.08
C GLU A 13 3.66 6.65 -1.76
N VAL A 14 4.56 7.49 -1.22
CA VAL A 14 4.31 8.24 0.02
C VAL A 14 3.80 9.62 -0.34
N LEU A 15 2.58 9.92 0.10
CA LEU A 15 1.89 11.19 -0.09
C LEU A 15 1.56 11.80 1.27
N SER A 16 1.42 13.12 1.38
CA SER A 16 0.88 13.70 2.61
C SER A 16 -0.60 13.34 2.80
N ASP A 17 -1.10 13.38 4.04
CA ASP A 17 -2.52 13.17 4.34
C ASP A 17 -3.44 14.12 3.55
N ALA A 18 -2.93 15.32 3.19
CA ALA A 18 -3.66 16.30 2.40
C ALA A 18 -3.73 15.95 0.89
N GLU A 19 -2.73 15.22 0.36
CA GLU A 19 -2.65 14.84 -1.05
C GLU A 19 -3.41 13.55 -1.36
N ILE A 20 -3.50 12.63 -0.39
CA ILE A 20 -4.14 11.32 -0.56
C ILE A 20 -5.57 11.41 -1.13
N PRO A 21 -6.47 12.27 -0.64
CA PRO A 21 -7.83 12.35 -1.19
C PRO A 21 -7.87 12.73 -2.67
N ALA A 22 -6.99 13.65 -3.09
CA ALA A 22 -6.91 14.09 -4.49
C ALA A 22 -6.36 12.96 -5.38
N ALA A 23 -5.31 12.26 -4.92
CA ALA A 23 -4.76 11.12 -5.64
C ALA A 23 -5.79 9.98 -5.79
N LEU A 24 -6.53 9.65 -4.72
CA LEU A 24 -7.60 8.65 -4.79
C LEU A 24 -8.68 9.01 -5.80
N GLN A 25 -9.08 10.28 -5.84
CA GLN A 25 -10.05 10.76 -6.83
C GLN A 25 -9.51 10.65 -8.26
N GLU A 26 -8.25 11.02 -8.50
CA GLU A 26 -7.62 10.91 -9.82
C GLU A 26 -7.59 9.45 -10.32
N PHE A 27 -7.28 8.49 -9.44
CA PHE A 27 -7.33 7.08 -9.78
C PHE A 27 -8.76 6.60 -10.04
N ALA A 28 -9.72 7.03 -9.21
CA ALA A 28 -11.13 6.70 -9.40
C ALA A 28 -11.68 7.23 -10.74
N ASP A 29 -11.29 8.45 -11.14
CA ASP A 29 -11.67 9.06 -12.42
C ASP A 29 -11.09 8.28 -13.62
N LYS A 30 -9.96 7.58 -13.42
CA LYS A 30 -9.35 6.66 -14.40
C LYS A 30 -9.95 5.24 -14.34
N GLY A 31 -10.95 5.01 -13.49
CA GLY A 31 -11.58 3.70 -13.29
C GLY A 31 -10.79 2.73 -12.40
N ILE A 32 -9.69 3.19 -11.79
CA ILE A 32 -8.86 2.42 -10.88
C ILE A 32 -9.45 2.55 -9.48
N ARG A 33 -9.85 1.43 -8.89
CA ARG A 33 -10.52 1.39 -7.59
C ARG A 33 -9.55 1.01 -6.47
N VAL A 34 -9.90 1.39 -5.24
CA VAL A 34 -9.24 0.84 -4.05
C VAL A 34 -9.73 -0.59 -3.84
N LEU A 35 -8.81 -1.55 -3.77
CA LEU A 35 -9.07 -2.95 -3.45
C LEU A 35 -9.14 -3.17 -1.93
N GLN A 36 -8.22 -2.53 -1.21
CA GLN A 36 -8.09 -2.67 0.24
C GLN A 36 -7.49 -1.39 0.83
N THR A 37 -7.90 -1.06 2.05
CA THR A 37 -7.30 0.01 2.86
C THR A 37 -6.99 -0.50 4.26
N GLY A 38 -6.02 0.10 4.95
CA GLY A 38 -5.68 -0.24 6.33
C GLY A 38 -4.95 0.87 7.06
N TRP A 39 -4.97 0.78 8.40
CA TRP A 39 -4.28 1.70 9.31
C TRP A 39 -3.41 0.89 10.27
N ILE A 40 -2.17 1.34 10.48
CA ILE A 40 -1.25 0.77 11.45
C ILE A 40 -0.52 1.93 12.14
N ASP A 41 -0.76 2.10 13.44
CA ASP A 41 -0.27 3.24 14.22
C ASP A 41 -0.60 4.59 13.54
N ASN A 42 0.40 5.25 12.95
CA ASN A 42 0.24 6.52 12.24
C ASN A 42 0.22 6.35 10.72
N ASP A 43 0.42 5.14 10.19
CA ASP A 43 0.40 4.85 8.76
C ASP A 43 -1.01 4.51 8.26
N VAL A 44 -1.37 5.03 7.09
CA VAL A 44 -2.51 4.57 6.28
C VAL A 44 -2.02 4.11 4.92
N HIS A 45 -2.63 3.07 4.36
CA HIS A 45 -2.35 2.58 3.01
C HIS A 45 -3.62 2.20 2.24
N TYR A 46 -3.56 2.37 0.92
CA TYR A 46 -4.60 2.03 -0.05
C TYR A 46 -3.98 1.24 -1.20
N TYR A 47 -4.36 -0.03 -1.36
CA TYR A 47 -4.00 -0.84 -2.52
C TYR A 47 -4.96 -0.58 -3.67
N LEU A 48 -4.42 -0.28 -4.84
CA LEU A 48 -5.20 0.05 -6.03
C LEU A 48 -5.29 -1.13 -7.01
N ASP A 49 -6.40 -1.19 -7.75
CA ASP A 49 -6.66 -2.16 -8.81
C ASP A 49 -5.86 -1.83 -10.07
N THR A 50 -4.53 -1.86 -9.96
CA THR A 50 -3.61 -1.48 -11.05
C THR A 50 -2.94 -2.68 -11.70
N GLU A 51 -3.05 -3.87 -11.14
CA GLU A 51 -2.42 -5.07 -11.71
C GLU A 51 -2.82 -5.31 -13.18
N PRO A 52 -4.10 -5.13 -13.59
CA PRO A 52 -4.48 -5.30 -15.00
C PRO A 52 -3.82 -4.32 -15.97
N THR A 53 -3.38 -3.15 -15.49
CA THR A 53 -2.83 -2.07 -16.33
C THR A 53 -1.30 -1.94 -16.21
N LEU A 54 -0.76 -2.12 -15.01
CA LEU A 54 0.66 -1.93 -14.69
C LEU A 54 1.42 -3.25 -14.49
N GLY A 55 0.71 -4.37 -14.33
CA GLY A 55 1.31 -5.67 -13.99
C GLY A 55 1.71 -5.84 -12.53
N PHE A 56 1.42 -4.86 -11.67
CA PHE A 56 1.63 -4.92 -10.22
C PHE A 56 0.63 -4.03 -9.47
N VAL A 57 0.50 -4.26 -8.16
CA VAL A 57 -0.35 -3.45 -7.27
C VAL A 57 0.37 -2.16 -6.88
N TYR A 58 -0.25 -1.02 -7.13
CA TYR A 58 0.21 0.27 -6.66
C TYR A 58 -0.42 0.57 -5.30
N GLU A 59 0.40 0.94 -4.34
CA GLU A 59 -0.04 1.39 -3.02
C GLU A 59 0.19 2.90 -2.91
N ILE A 60 -0.79 3.62 -2.37
CA ILE A 60 -0.57 4.97 -1.85
C ILE A 60 -0.77 4.98 -0.35
N GLY A 61 0.00 5.79 0.36
CA GLY A 61 -0.14 5.92 1.82
C GLY A 61 0.66 7.07 2.38
N ASN A 62 0.47 7.36 3.66
CA ASN A 62 1.13 8.52 4.28
C ASN A 62 2.55 8.24 4.79
N GLY A 63 3.00 6.98 4.79
CA GLY A 63 4.32 6.59 5.27
C GLY A 63 4.50 6.91 6.76
N GLY A 64 3.40 6.88 7.52
CA GLY A 64 3.39 7.21 8.93
C GLY A 64 4.32 6.30 9.74
N LYS A 65 4.80 6.80 10.88
CA LYS A 65 5.68 6.00 11.75
C LYS A 65 4.92 4.83 12.34
N ILE A 66 5.41 3.62 12.06
CA ILE A 66 4.98 2.36 12.64
C ILE A 66 5.94 1.98 13.78
N GLY A 67 5.38 1.53 14.89
CA GLY A 67 6.11 1.07 16.06
C GLY A 67 6.88 -0.22 15.84
N ALA A 68 7.66 -0.63 16.84
CA ALA A 68 8.26 -1.95 16.83
C ALA A 68 7.17 -3.01 17.01
N PRO A 69 7.26 -4.18 16.33
CA PRO A 69 6.32 -5.27 16.55
C PRO A 69 6.48 -5.83 17.97
N ASP A 70 5.37 -6.30 18.55
CA ASP A 70 5.32 -6.91 19.90
C ASP A 70 6.25 -8.12 20.04
N ARG A 71 6.51 -8.82 18.93
CA ARG A 71 7.38 -9.99 18.87
C ARG A 71 8.21 -9.98 17.58
N ARG A 72 9.46 -10.47 17.68
CA ARG A 72 10.37 -10.69 16.54
C ARG A 72 10.95 -12.10 16.61
N TYR A 73 11.26 -12.68 15.45
CA TYR A 73 12.06 -13.89 15.35
C TYR A 73 13.31 -13.63 14.49
N PRO A 74 14.52 -14.02 14.94
CA PRO A 74 14.81 -14.50 16.29
C PRO A 74 14.53 -13.42 17.35
N GLU A 75 14.41 -13.83 18.61
CA GLU A 75 14.25 -12.89 19.73
C GLU A 75 15.47 -11.96 19.83
N LYS A 76 15.26 -10.73 20.34
CA LYS A 76 16.32 -9.73 20.45
C LYS A 76 17.39 -10.25 21.40
N LYS A 77 18.66 -10.24 20.97
CA LYS A 77 19.81 -10.58 21.83
C LYS A 77 19.96 -9.59 22.98
#